data_AF-A0A1Y4SHY0-F1
#
_entry.id   AF-A0A1Y4SHY0-F1
#
_cell.length_a   1.000
_cell.length_b   1.000
_cell.length_c   1.000
_cell.angle_alpha   90.00
_cell.angle_beta   90.00
_cell.angle_gamma   90.00
#
_symmetry.space_group_name_H-M   'P 1'
#
loop_
_entity.id
_entity.type
_entity.pdbx_description
1 polymer ?
#
loop_
_entity_poly.entity_id
_entity_poly.type
_entity_poly.pdbx_seq_one_letter_code
_entity_poly.pdbx_strand_id
1 'polypeptide(L)'
;MSRDYLFRYFYRWVSTMKNAHVCHDKSIVCFCNDKYHAHIIFYKEFNMMELSIEDKWTEKNVFYLHFEMMDILSTRKNILSFFQFLKDENHHNKVNSSLKLSSLKILICCTSGLTSHYYASLMQQAQQNIIVDAYPIMNVEGVANDYDLILLAPQVAYMYPNLKRKFGKKVMEVEALDFATGNVNHTLESIFV
;
A
#
# COMPACT_ATOMS: atom_id res chain seq x y z
N MET A 1 -9.80 6.20 21.76
CA MET A 1 -10.96 5.70 20.99
C MET A 1 -10.89 4.18 21.00
N SER A 2 -11.97 3.45 21.31
CA SER A 2 -11.89 1.98 21.35
C SER A 2 -11.71 1.41 19.93
N ARG A 3 -10.93 0.33 19.78
CA ARG A 3 -10.71 -0.34 18.47
C ARG A 3 -12.03 -0.72 17.78
N ASP A 4 -13.02 -1.12 18.57
CA ASP A 4 -14.36 -1.46 18.10
C ASP A 4 -15.13 -0.27 17.49
N TYR A 5 -14.80 0.97 17.87
CA TYR A 5 -15.43 2.16 17.29
C TYR A 5 -15.03 2.37 15.82
N LEU A 6 -13.74 2.26 15.49
CA LEU A 6 -13.24 2.47 14.13
C LEU A 6 -13.85 1.47 13.16
N PHE A 7 -13.83 0.18 13.54
CA PHE A 7 -14.51 -0.87 12.79
C PHE A 7 -15.97 -0.53 12.52
N ARG A 8 -16.78 -0.24 13.56
CA ARG A 8 -18.21 0.03 13.39
C ARG A 8 -18.46 1.28 12.54
N TYR A 9 -17.65 2.31 12.70
CA TYR A 9 -17.76 3.56 11.96
C TYR A 9 -17.51 3.33 10.46
N PHE A 10 -16.35 2.75 10.11
CA PHE A 10 -15.98 2.54 8.71
C PHE A 10 -16.81 1.46 8.04
N TYR A 11 -17.11 0.36 8.74
CA TYR A 11 -17.99 -0.68 8.22
C TYR A 11 -19.38 -0.13 7.89
N ARG A 12 -20.02 0.62 8.81
CA ARG A 12 -21.31 1.25 8.51
C ARG A 12 -21.22 2.24 7.36
N TRP A 13 -20.17 3.05 7.33
CA TRP A 13 -20.00 4.04 6.28
C TRP A 13 -19.90 3.39 4.90
N VAL A 14 -19.05 2.37 4.75
CA VAL A 14 -18.82 1.69 3.46
C VAL A 14 -20.02 0.82 3.06
N SER A 15 -20.60 0.05 3.98
CA SER A 15 -21.74 -0.84 3.70
C SER A 15 -23.03 -0.12 3.32
N THR A 16 -23.15 1.17 3.63
CA THR A 16 -24.33 2.00 3.29
C THR A 16 -24.11 2.85 2.04
N MET A 17 -22.96 2.75 1.38
CA MET A 17 -22.70 3.46 0.13
C MET A 17 -23.57 2.93 -1.00
N LYS A 18 -23.90 3.81 -1.96
CA LYS A 18 -24.55 3.42 -3.20
C LYS A 18 -23.64 2.41 -3.94
N ASN A 19 -24.23 1.31 -4.42
CA ASN A 19 -23.54 0.18 -5.07
C ASN A 19 -22.69 -0.70 -4.14
N ALA A 20 -22.80 -0.54 -2.82
CA ALA A 20 -22.22 -1.49 -1.88
C ALA A 20 -23.04 -2.79 -1.86
N HIS A 21 -22.35 -3.92 -1.99
CA HIS A 21 -22.93 -5.26 -1.82
C HIS A 21 -22.29 -5.91 -0.59
N VAL A 22 -23.06 -6.07 0.48
CA VAL A 22 -22.61 -6.79 1.68
C VAL A 22 -22.70 -8.28 1.42
N CYS A 23 -21.59 -9.00 1.55
CA CYS A 23 -21.55 -10.45 1.34
C CYS A 23 -22.22 -11.21 2.49
N HIS A 24 -22.40 -12.53 2.34
CA HIS A 24 -22.94 -13.39 3.39
C HIS A 24 -22.11 -13.32 4.70
N ASP A 25 -20.82 -12.98 4.59
CA ASP A 25 -19.97 -12.60 5.71
C ASP A 25 -20.07 -11.08 5.96
N LYS A 26 -20.50 -10.70 7.18
CA LYS A 26 -20.68 -9.31 7.64
C LYS A 26 -19.37 -8.54 7.84
N SER A 27 -18.25 -9.06 7.34
CA SER A 27 -16.94 -8.41 7.33
C SER A 27 -16.50 -7.97 5.93
N ILE A 28 -17.27 -8.28 4.88
CA ILE A 28 -16.89 -8.01 3.49
C ILE A 28 -17.93 -7.13 2.82
N VAL A 29 -17.46 -6.04 2.20
CA VAL A 29 -18.27 -5.16 1.34
C VAL A 29 -17.67 -5.11 -0.05
N CYS A 30 -18.45 -5.48 -1.07
CA CYS A 30 -18.03 -5.46 -2.46
C CYS A 30 -18.57 -4.25 -3.22
N PHE A 31 -17.78 -3.81 -4.20
CA PHE A 31 -18.14 -2.80 -5.19
C PHE A 31 -17.76 -3.32 -6.57
N CYS A 32 -18.72 -3.35 -7.49
CA CYS A 32 -18.51 -3.87 -8.83
C CYS A 32 -18.89 -2.82 -9.88
N ASN A 33 -18.09 -2.71 -10.93
CA ASN A 33 -18.47 -2.05 -12.18
C ASN A 33 -18.22 -3.02 -13.35
N ASP A 34 -18.27 -2.57 -14.60
CA ASP A 34 -18.09 -3.46 -15.75
C ASP A 34 -16.70 -4.09 -15.82
N LYS A 35 -15.66 -3.34 -15.41
CA LYS A 35 -14.24 -3.73 -15.51
C LYS A 35 -13.69 -4.42 -14.26
N TYR A 36 -14.14 -3.99 -13.08
CA TYR A 36 -13.51 -4.31 -11.80
C TYR A 36 -14.45 -5.03 -10.84
N HIS A 37 -13.89 -5.98 -10.11
CA HIS A 37 -14.46 -6.56 -8.90
C HIS A 37 -13.63 -6.10 -7.71
N ALA A 38 -14.22 -5.28 -6.85
CA ALA A 38 -13.53 -4.70 -5.71
C ALA A 38 -14.15 -5.15 -4.39
N HIS A 39 -13.31 -5.35 -3.37
CA HIS A 39 -13.73 -5.72 -2.03
C HIS A 39 -12.99 -4.95 -0.95
N ILE A 40 -13.72 -4.67 0.13
CA ILE A 40 -13.23 -4.14 1.40
C ILE A 40 -13.50 -5.19 2.47
N ILE A 41 -12.45 -5.75 3.05
CA ILE A 41 -12.52 -6.77 4.10
C ILE A 41 -12.10 -6.12 5.43
N PHE A 42 -12.88 -6.39 6.47
CA PHE A 42 -12.64 -5.90 7.83
C PHE A 42 -12.26 -7.05 8.76
N TYR A 43 -11.00 -7.09 9.19
CA TYR A 43 -10.53 -8.04 10.19
C TYR A 43 -10.69 -7.44 11.59
N LYS A 44 -11.88 -7.62 12.17
CA LYS A 44 -12.28 -6.98 13.43
C LYS A 44 -11.32 -7.30 14.58
N GLU A 45 -10.91 -8.55 14.69
CA GLU A 45 -10.04 -9.06 15.77
C GLU A 45 -8.67 -8.39 15.76
N PHE A 46 -8.19 -8.02 14.58
CA PHE A 46 -6.87 -7.43 14.37
C PHE A 46 -6.92 -5.91 14.14
N ASN A 47 -8.12 -5.31 14.10
CA ASN A 47 -8.30 -3.90 13.72
C ASN A 47 -7.68 -3.57 12.35
N MET A 48 -7.65 -4.55 11.44
CA MET A 48 -7.08 -4.41 10.10
C MET A 48 -8.18 -4.26 9.06
N MET A 49 -7.84 -3.58 7.98
CA MET A 49 -8.66 -3.44 6.78
C MET A 49 -7.84 -3.86 5.57
N GLU A 50 -8.49 -4.56 4.65
CA GLU A 50 -7.95 -4.89 3.34
C GLU A 50 -8.84 -4.31 2.26
N LEU A 51 -8.21 -3.63 1.31
CA LEU A 51 -8.83 -3.00 0.16
C LEU A 51 -8.21 -3.64 -1.08
N SER A 52 -9.05 -4.13 -1.99
CA SER A 52 -8.57 -4.91 -3.12
C SER A 52 -9.45 -4.69 -4.34
N ILE A 53 -8.84 -4.48 -5.51
CA ILE A 53 -9.52 -4.33 -6.79
C ILE A 53 -8.90 -5.30 -7.78
N GLU A 54 -9.73 -6.17 -8.33
CA GLU A 54 -9.37 -7.14 -9.35
C GLU A 54 -9.95 -6.73 -10.70
N ASP A 55 -9.13 -6.76 -11.75
CA ASP A 55 -9.59 -6.60 -13.12
C ASP A 55 -10.21 -7.90 -13.60
N LYS A 56 -11.50 -7.86 -13.96
CA LYS A 56 -12.28 -9.06 -14.28
C LYS A 56 -11.82 -9.80 -15.54
N TRP A 57 -11.09 -9.13 -16.43
CA TRP A 57 -10.63 -9.74 -17.67
C TRP A 57 -9.26 -10.39 -17.50
N THR A 58 -8.39 -9.77 -16.71
CA THR A 58 -7.02 -10.28 -16.51
C THR A 58 -6.87 -11.13 -15.27
N GLU A 59 -7.87 -11.14 -14.38
CA GLU A 59 -7.86 -11.77 -13.04
C GLU A 59 -6.70 -11.27 -12.16
N LYS A 60 -6.13 -10.11 -12.52
CA LYS A 60 -5.03 -9.51 -11.77
C LYS A 60 -5.57 -8.55 -10.73
N ASN A 61 -4.96 -8.61 -9.54
CA ASN A 61 -5.14 -7.59 -8.53
C ASN A 61 -4.40 -6.30 -8.95
N VAL A 62 -5.17 -5.27 -9.26
CA VAL A 62 -4.67 -3.98 -9.76
C VAL A 62 -4.60 -2.90 -8.68
N PHE A 63 -5.11 -3.19 -7.48
CA PHE A 63 -5.00 -2.32 -6.31
C PHE A 63 -5.10 -3.17 -5.05
N TYR A 64 -4.10 -3.10 -4.17
CA TYR A 64 -4.12 -3.84 -2.92
C TYR A 64 -3.55 -3.00 -1.78
N LEU A 65 -4.34 -2.82 -0.72
CA LEU A 65 -3.91 -2.16 0.51
C LEU A 65 -4.42 -2.94 1.73
N HIS A 66 -3.51 -3.48 2.51
CA HIS A 66 -3.79 -4.11 3.80
C HIS A 66 -3.11 -3.30 4.92
N PHE A 67 -3.88 -2.78 5.89
CA PHE A 67 -3.38 -1.86 6.92
C PHE A 67 -4.18 -1.88 8.23
N GLU A 68 -3.54 -1.46 9.32
CA GLU A 68 -4.21 -1.26 10.61
C GLU A 68 -5.00 0.07 10.62
N MET A 69 -6.26 0.01 11.07
CA MET A 69 -7.09 1.19 11.26
C MET A 69 -6.63 1.96 12.51
N MET A 70 -5.63 2.81 12.37
CA MET A 70 -5.04 3.56 13.48
C MET A 70 -5.91 4.74 13.93
N ASP A 71 -6.37 5.52 12.96
CA ASP A 71 -7.16 6.73 13.19
C ASP A 71 -8.13 7.00 12.01
N ILE A 72 -9.09 7.90 12.24
CA ILE A 72 -10.13 8.22 11.25
C ILE A 72 -9.54 8.86 9.99
N LEU A 73 -8.56 9.75 10.11
CA LEU A 73 -8.05 10.51 8.97
C LEU A 73 -7.27 9.61 8.03
N SER A 74 -6.33 8.82 8.56
CA SER A 74 -5.50 7.90 7.78
C SER A 74 -6.34 6.79 7.14
N THR A 75 -7.26 6.20 7.90
CA THR A 75 -8.16 5.16 7.39
C THR A 75 -9.06 5.69 6.29
N ARG A 76 -9.63 6.90 6.48
CA ARG A 76 -10.44 7.55 5.44
C ARG A 76 -9.62 7.83 4.18
N LYS A 77 -8.37 8.30 4.31
CA LYS A 77 -7.50 8.55 3.17
C LYS A 77 -7.27 7.29 2.33
N ASN A 78 -7.01 6.15 2.97
CA ASN A 78 -6.82 4.86 2.28
C ASN A 78 -8.11 4.38 1.57
N ILE A 79 -9.27 4.57 2.19
CA ILE A 79 -10.55 4.22 1.56
C ILE A 79 -10.84 5.13 0.37
N LEU A 80 -10.51 6.42 0.48
CA LEU A 80 -10.71 7.37 -0.63
C LEU A 80 -9.80 7.07 -1.83
N SER A 81 -8.54 6.67 -1.62
CA SER A 81 -7.66 6.27 -2.73
C SER A 81 -8.18 5.04 -3.46
N PHE A 82 -8.74 4.07 -2.73
CA PHE A 82 -9.44 2.92 -3.31
C PHE A 82 -10.59 3.34 -4.22
N PHE A 83 -11.48 4.22 -3.76
CA PHE A 83 -12.59 4.70 -4.58
C PHE A 83 -12.17 5.62 -5.72
N GLN A 84 -11.06 6.35 -5.56
CA GLN A 84 -10.49 7.15 -6.64
C GLN A 84 -10.02 6.23 -7.77
N PHE A 85 -9.26 5.17 -7.44
CA PHE A 85 -8.83 4.18 -8.43
C PHE A 85 -10.02 3.49 -9.10
N LEU A 86 -11.02 3.06 -8.31
CA LEU A 86 -12.20 2.36 -8.84
C LEU A 86 -13.02 3.19 -9.83
N LYS A 87 -12.93 4.52 -9.76
CA LYS A 87 -13.64 5.47 -10.64
C LYS A 87 -12.83 5.90 -11.86
N ASP A 88 -11.50 5.83 -11.80
CA ASP A 88 -10.63 6.36 -12.84
C ASP A 88 -10.19 5.23 -13.79
N GLU A 89 -10.80 5.17 -14.97
CA GLU A 89 -10.56 4.10 -15.95
C GLU A 89 -9.17 4.18 -16.62
N ASN A 90 -8.41 5.25 -16.38
CA ASN A 90 -7.21 5.61 -17.15
C ASN A 90 -5.87 5.08 -16.59
N HIS A 91 -5.85 4.30 -15.50
CA HIS A 91 -4.60 3.76 -14.98
C HIS A 91 -4.11 2.54 -15.81
N HIS A 92 -3.34 2.83 -16.86
CA HIS A 92 -2.48 1.86 -17.55
C HIS A 92 -1.02 2.13 -17.18
N ASN A 93 -0.41 1.27 -16.35
CA ASN A 93 1.03 1.37 -16.07
C ASN A 93 1.85 0.71 -17.18
N LYS A 94 2.71 1.52 -17.80
CA LYS A 94 3.72 1.19 -18.82
C LYS A 94 5.01 0.72 -18.12
N VAL A 95 5.64 -0.33 -18.64
CA VAL A 95 6.94 -0.86 -18.16
C VAL A 95 7.99 -0.59 -19.23
N ASN A 96 9.16 -0.04 -18.87
CA ASN A 96 10.36 -0.05 -19.72
C ASN A 96 11.70 0.03 -18.92
N SER A 97 12.52 -1.00 -19.15
CA SER A 97 14.00 -1.12 -19.29
C SER A 97 15.04 -0.56 -18.28
N SER A 98 15.78 -1.54 -17.74
CA SER A 98 17.13 -1.66 -17.15
C SER A 98 18.24 -0.60 -17.36
N LEU A 99 18.98 -0.34 -16.27
CA LEU A 99 20.35 0.18 -16.22
C LEU A 99 21.20 -0.65 -15.23
N LYS A 100 22.51 -0.76 -15.50
CA LYS A 100 23.45 -1.69 -14.84
C LYS A 100 24.37 -0.92 -13.87
N LEU A 101 24.19 -1.10 -12.56
CA LEU A 101 25.21 -0.87 -11.51
C LEU A 101 24.84 -1.65 -10.23
N SER A 102 25.84 -1.85 -9.35
CA SER A 102 25.86 -2.61 -8.08
C SER A 102 24.52 -2.75 -7.34
N SER A 103 24.26 -3.94 -6.76
CA SER A 103 22.99 -4.33 -6.14
C SER A 103 22.54 -3.41 -5.00
N LEU A 104 21.80 -2.36 -5.34
CA LEU A 104 21.20 -1.44 -4.38
C LEU A 104 20.23 -2.23 -3.48
N LYS A 105 20.44 -2.17 -2.17
CA LYS A 105 19.55 -2.79 -1.18
C LYS A 105 18.55 -1.76 -0.68
N ILE A 106 17.28 -2.01 -0.97
CA ILE A 106 16.15 -1.15 -0.61
C ILE A 106 15.33 -1.84 0.47
N LEU A 107 15.11 -1.13 1.58
CA LEU A 107 14.19 -1.52 2.63
C LEU A 107 12.87 -0.77 2.46
N ILE A 108 11.75 -1.49 2.38
CA ILE A 108 10.41 -0.90 2.36
C ILE A 108 9.75 -1.11 3.72
N CYS A 109 9.32 -0.03 4.37
CA CYS A 109 8.70 -0.10 5.68
C CYS A 109 7.23 0.31 5.66
N CYS A 110 6.36 -0.54 6.21
CA CYS A 110 4.98 -0.19 6.57
C CYS A 110 4.63 -0.69 7.97
N THR A 111 3.35 -0.71 8.33
CA THR A 111 2.88 -1.15 9.64
C THR A 111 2.93 -2.67 9.82
N SER A 112 2.38 -3.46 8.88
CA SER A 112 2.19 -4.91 9.03
C SER A 112 2.96 -5.77 8.02
N GLY A 113 3.78 -5.15 7.17
CA GLY A 113 4.64 -5.84 6.19
C GLY A 113 3.93 -6.29 4.90
N LEU A 114 2.66 -6.70 4.91
CA LEU A 114 2.01 -7.34 3.74
C LEU A 114 2.01 -6.48 2.47
N THR A 115 1.51 -5.25 2.54
CA THR A 115 1.49 -4.33 1.38
C THR A 115 2.92 -3.98 0.94
N SER A 116 3.85 -3.84 1.87
CA SER A 116 5.27 -3.62 1.55
C SER A 116 5.91 -4.82 0.87
N HIS A 117 5.55 -6.05 1.23
CA HIS A 117 6.05 -7.26 0.54
C HIS A 117 5.50 -7.32 -0.88
N TYR A 118 4.23 -6.99 -1.08
CA TYR A 118 3.66 -6.91 -2.42
C TYR A 118 4.39 -5.85 -3.27
N TYR A 119 4.52 -4.63 -2.74
CA TYR A 119 5.24 -3.55 -3.41
C TYR A 119 6.71 -3.87 -3.68
N ALA A 120 7.39 -4.50 -2.72
CA ALA A 120 8.76 -4.99 -2.87
C ALA A 120 8.87 -6.02 -3.99
N SER A 121 7.91 -6.95 -4.09
CA SER A 121 7.90 -7.96 -5.16
C SER A 121 7.69 -7.33 -6.54
N LEU A 122 6.80 -6.34 -6.67
CA LEU A 122 6.63 -5.56 -7.90
C LEU A 122 7.92 -4.81 -8.27
N MET A 123 8.57 -4.18 -7.28
CA MET A 123 9.79 -3.40 -7.50
C MET A 123 10.96 -4.30 -7.93
N GLN A 124 11.09 -5.47 -7.30
CA GLN A 124 12.04 -6.51 -7.65
C GLN A 124 11.81 -7.09 -9.05
N GLN A 125 10.55 -7.21 -9.48
CA GLN A 125 10.19 -7.62 -10.85
C GLN A 125 10.49 -6.54 -11.89
N ALA A 126 10.23 -5.27 -11.55
CA ALA A 126 10.49 -4.14 -12.45
C ALA A 126 11.99 -3.88 -12.64
N GLN A 127 12.81 -4.16 -11.62
CA GLN A 127 14.25 -3.94 -11.66
C GLN A 127 15.01 -5.13 -11.06
N GLN A 128 15.73 -5.88 -11.89
CA GLN A 128 16.40 -7.11 -11.45
C GLN A 128 17.73 -6.89 -10.72
N ASN A 129 18.31 -5.68 -10.79
CA ASN A 129 19.62 -5.36 -10.19
C ASN A 129 19.50 -4.66 -8.82
N ILE A 130 18.35 -4.70 -8.18
CA ILE A 130 18.16 -4.23 -6.80
C ILE A 130 17.78 -5.43 -5.93
N ILE A 131 17.94 -5.30 -4.62
CA ILE A 131 17.41 -6.24 -3.63
C ILE A 131 16.39 -5.46 -2.82
N VAL A 132 15.15 -5.94 -2.77
CA VAL A 132 14.08 -5.23 -2.07
C VAL A 132 13.49 -6.12 -0.98
N ASP A 133 13.66 -5.70 0.26
CA ASP A 133 13.06 -6.36 1.42
C ASP A 133 12.00 -5.47 2.05
N ALA A 134 11.04 -6.10 2.74
CA ALA A 134 9.95 -5.42 3.41
C ALA A 134 9.92 -5.76 4.90
N TYR A 135 9.93 -4.74 5.76
CA TYR A 135 9.89 -4.91 7.21
C TYR A 135 8.80 -4.05 7.86
N PRO A 136 8.21 -4.51 8.98
CA PRO A 136 7.45 -3.64 9.87
C PRO A 136 8.31 -2.47 10.36
N ILE A 137 7.71 -1.30 10.48
CA ILE A 137 8.38 -0.05 10.89
C ILE A 137 9.07 -0.18 12.26
N MET A 138 8.53 -1.01 13.16
CA MET A 138 9.11 -1.29 14.47
C MET A 138 10.48 -1.97 14.41
N ASN A 139 10.83 -2.63 13.30
CA ASN A 139 12.10 -3.32 13.11
C ASN A 139 13.14 -2.46 12.38
N VAL A 140 12.73 -1.31 11.82
CA VAL A 140 13.58 -0.51 10.91
C VAL A 140 14.91 -0.14 11.55
N GLU A 141 14.92 0.25 12.82
CA GLU A 141 16.16 0.73 13.46
C GLU A 141 17.22 -0.36 13.63
N GLY A 142 16.80 -1.62 13.77
CA GLY A 142 17.70 -2.75 13.94
C GLY A 142 18.35 -3.24 12.64
N VAL A 143 17.70 -2.98 11.50
CA VAL A 143 18.14 -3.50 10.18
C VAL A 143 18.55 -2.39 9.21
N ALA A 144 18.20 -1.13 9.48
CA ALA A 144 18.40 0.01 8.57
C ALA A 144 19.83 0.18 8.04
N ASN A 145 20.85 -0.27 8.78
CA ASN A 145 22.26 -0.15 8.36
C ASN A 145 22.69 -1.19 7.32
N ASP A 146 21.89 -2.25 7.11
CA ASP A 146 22.15 -3.28 6.11
C ASP A 146 21.64 -2.90 4.72
N TYR A 147 20.96 -1.75 4.62
CA TYR A 147 20.31 -1.24 3.42
C TYR A 147 20.86 0.14 3.00
N ASP A 148 20.93 0.34 1.70
CA ASP A 148 21.38 1.57 1.06
C ASP A 148 20.27 2.63 1.03
N LEU A 149 19.01 2.20 0.92
CA LEU A 149 17.83 3.05 0.89
C LEU A 149 16.71 2.51 1.78
N ILE A 150 15.96 3.42 2.41
CA ILE A 150 14.79 3.14 3.22
C ILE A 150 13.60 3.92 2.62
N LEU A 151 12.64 3.18 2.07
CA LEU A 151 11.39 3.68 1.56
C LEU A 151 10.30 3.55 2.62
N LEU A 152 9.79 4.67 3.10
CA LEU A 152 8.66 4.72 4.01
C LEU A 152 7.36 4.69 3.23
N ALA A 153 6.55 3.67 3.48
CA ALA A 153 5.21 3.61 2.97
C ALA A 153 4.36 4.74 3.59
N PRO A 154 3.31 5.21 2.87
CA PRO A 154 2.47 6.32 3.31
C PRO A 154 1.85 6.11 4.69
N GLN A 155 1.58 4.86 5.09
CA GLN A 155 0.97 4.55 6.38
C GLN A 155 1.89 4.87 7.58
N VAL A 156 3.20 4.98 7.34
CA VAL A 156 4.21 5.26 8.39
C VAL A 156 4.99 6.54 8.11
N ALA A 157 4.49 7.40 7.22
CA ALA A 157 5.07 8.70 6.86
C ALA A 157 5.39 9.58 8.08
N TYR A 158 4.59 9.49 9.15
CA TYR A 158 4.84 10.23 10.41
C TYR A 158 6.21 9.93 11.05
N MET A 159 6.84 8.78 10.72
CA MET A 159 8.17 8.40 11.18
C MET A 159 9.30 9.08 10.41
N TYR A 160 9.01 9.70 9.26
CA TYR A 160 10.01 10.31 8.38
C TYR A 160 10.92 11.32 9.11
N PRO A 161 10.42 12.29 9.91
CA PRO A 161 11.30 13.26 10.56
C PRO A 161 12.29 12.63 11.55
N ASN A 162 11.91 11.54 12.21
CA ASN A 162 12.80 10.82 13.13
C ASN A 162 13.85 10.03 12.34
N LEU A 163 13.40 9.20 11.40
CA LEU A 163 14.30 8.35 10.61
C LEU A 163 15.24 9.17 9.74
N LYS A 164 14.78 10.28 9.16
CA LYS A 164 15.62 11.22 8.40
C LYS A 164 16.72 11.82 9.26
N ARG A 165 16.44 12.13 10.53
CA ARG A 165 17.45 12.65 11.48
C ARG A 165 18.51 11.60 11.79
N LYS A 166 18.12 10.34 11.95
CA LYS A 166 19.01 9.23 12.33
C LYS A 166 19.83 8.69 11.15
N PHE A 167 19.21 8.58 9.98
CA PHE A 167 19.75 7.87 8.82
C PHE A 167 20.06 8.79 7.63
N GLY A 168 19.63 10.06 7.68
CA GLY A 168 20.02 11.05 6.69
C GLY A 168 19.42 10.79 5.31
N LYS A 169 20.25 10.91 4.27
CA LYS A 169 19.78 10.92 2.88
C LYS A 169 19.16 9.59 2.43
N LYS A 170 19.46 8.46 3.09
CA LYS A 170 18.90 7.15 2.71
C LYS A 170 17.40 6.99 2.95
N VAL A 171 16.76 7.89 3.71
CA VAL A 171 15.31 7.80 3.98
C VAL A 171 14.52 8.64 2.99
N MET A 172 13.55 8.01 2.33
CA MET A 172 12.60 8.62 1.39
C MET A 172 11.17 8.16 1.72
N GLU A 173 10.19 8.97 1.35
CA GLU A 173 8.76 8.62 1.43
C GLU A 173 8.28 8.16 0.05
N VAL A 174 7.45 7.12 0.01
CA VAL A 174 6.77 6.70 -1.22
C VAL A 174 5.43 7.42 -1.32
N GLU A 175 5.12 7.92 -2.52
CA GLU A 175 3.84 8.56 -2.79
C GLU A 175 2.68 7.59 -2.57
N ALA A 176 1.58 8.11 -2.01
CA ALA A 176 0.46 7.26 -1.62
C ALA A 176 -0.24 6.58 -2.79
N LEU A 177 -0.29 7.26 -3.93
CA LEU A 177 -0.88 6.72 -5.15
C LEU A 177 0.02 5.63 -5.74
N ASP A 178 1.33 5.85 -5.78
CA ASP A 178 2.26 4.85 -6.33
C ASP A 178 2.25 3.59 -5.49
N PHE A 179 2.35 3.74 -4.16
CA PHE A 179 2.35 2.61 -3.23
C PHE A 179 1.08 1.76 -3.34
N ALA A 180 -0.08 2.39 -3.51
CA ALA A 180 -1.36 1.70 -3.60
C ALA A 180 -1.61 1.03 -4.97
N THR A 181 -1.10 1.62 -6.05
CA THR A 181 -1.27 1.11 -7.42
C THR A 181 -0.13 0.19 -7.87
N GLY A 182 0.90 0.01 -7.04
CA GLY A 182 2.09 -0.74 -7.44
C GLY A 182 2.90 -0.04 -8.54
N ASN A 183 2.81 1.28 -8.66
CA ASN A 183 3.57 2.06 -9.66
C ASN A 183 5.03 2.24 -9.24
N VAL A 184 5.76 1.12 -9.21
CA VAL A 184 7.15 1.07 -8.77
C VAL A 184 8.10 1.84 -9.70
N ASN A 185 7.74 2.01 -10.97
CA ASN A 185 8.58 2.73 -11.94
C ASN A 185 8.72 4.21 -11.56
N HIS A 186 7.63 4.88 -11.19
CA HIS A 186 7.70 6.28 -10.75
C HIS A 186 8.52 6.43 -9.45
N THR A 187 8.43 5.46 -8.54
CA THR A 187 9.31 5.43 -7.36
C THR A 187 10.77 5.21 -7.74
N LEU A 188 11.08 4.28 -8.65
CA LEU A 188 12.45 4.00 -9.10
C LEU A 188 13.06 5.20 -9.84
N GLU A 189 12.29 5.94 -10.63
CA GLU A 189 12.71 7.20 -11.24
C GLU A 189 13.16 8.20 -10.18
N SER A 190 12.42 8.36 -9.07
CA SER A 190 12.83 9.25 -7.97
C SER A 190 14.12 8.82 -7.25
N ILE A 191 14.52 7.54 -7.38
CA ILE A 191 15.72 6.99 -6.74
C ILE A 191 16.97 7.15 -7.63
N PHE A 192 16.81 7.04 -8.94
CA PHE A 192 17.91 7.00 -9.91
C PHE A 192 18.13 8.31 -10.70
N VAL A 193 17.32 9.34 -10.43
CA VAL A 193 17.49 10.72 -10.98
C VAL A 193 18.33 11.57 -10.03
#